data_AF-A0A2V8MD97-F1
#
_entry.id   AF-A0A2V8MD97-F1
#
_cell.length_a   1.000
_cell.length_b   1.000
_cell.length_c   1.000
_cell.angle_alpha   90.00
_cell.angle_beta   90.00
_cell.angle_gamma   90.00
#
_symmetry.space_group_name_H-M   'P 1'
#
loop_
_entity.id
_entity.type
_entity.pdbx_description
1 polymer ?
#
loop_
_entity_poly.entity_id
_entity_poly.type
_entity_poly.pdbx_seq_one_letter_code
_entity_poly.pdbx_strand_id
1 'polypeptide(L)' 'MVDHVGVFSSDTELRNPPAHFDRRLLAKLRALREDEVQIRLTKILSREDIKNVLKRRDALLTHLAKLVAEKGDAAVLF' A
#
# COMPACT_ATOMS: atom_id res chain seq x y z
N MET A 1 -2.92 -22.48 -3.05
CA MET A 1 -3.41 -21.83 -1.81
C MET A 1 -2.22 -21.09 -1.24
N VAL A 2 -2.26 -19.76 -1.23
CA VAL A 2 -1.16 -18.94 -0.69
C VAL A 2 -1.38 -18.85 0.82
N ASP A 3 -0.36 -19.26 1.58
CA ASP A 3 -0.35 -19.04 3.02
C ASP A 3 -0.04 -17.56 3.28
N HIS A 4 -0.90 -16.91 4.06
CA HIS A 4 -0.76 -15.51 4.43
C HIS A 4 -0.47 -15.34 5.93
N VAL A 5 -0.08 -16.42 6.62
CA VAL A 5 0.26 -16.38 8.04
C VAL A 5 1.59 -15.62 8.18
N GLY A 6 1.57 -14.48 8.87
CA GLY A 6 2.76 -13.64 9.10
C GLY A 6 2.97 -12.47 8.12
N VAL A 7 2.06 -12.25 7.16
CA VAL A 7 2.19 -11.12 6.20
C VAL A 7 2.10 -9.74 6.87
N PHE A 8 1.47 -9.65 8.04
CA PHE A 8 1.32 -8.39 8.79
C PHE A 8 2.49 -8.08 9.74
N SER A 9 3.48 -8.97 9.86
CA SER A 9 4.69 -8.70 10.64
C SER A 9 5.39 -7.42 10.19
N SER A 10 6.09 -6.75 11.13
CA SER A 10 6.61 -5.37 11.08
C SER A 10 7.60 -5.01 9.96
N ASP A 11 7.80 -5.89 8.98
CA ASP A 11 8.59 -5.64 7.79
C ASP A 11 8.00 -4.46 7.01
N THR A 12 8.59 -3.29 7.14
CA THR A 12 8.06 -2.03 6.57
C THR A 12 8.61 -1.78 5.16
N GLU A 13 9.61 -2.54 4.74
CA GLU A 13 10.26 -2.36 3.44
C GLU A 13 9.50 -3.01 2.29
N LEU A 14 9.49 -2.32 1.14
CA LEU A 14 9.01 -2.87 -0.11
C LEU A 14 10.10 -3.74 -0.75
N ARG A 15 10.08 -5.03 -0.41
CA ARG A 15 11.08 -6.00 -0.90
C ARG A 15 11.08 -6.19 -2.42
N ASN A 16 9.91 -6.03 -3.07
CA ASN A 16 9.80 -6.06 -4.52
C ASN A 16 8.76 -5.03 -4.99
N PRO A 17 9.18 -3.79 -5.30
CA PRO A 17 8.25 -2.74 -5.65
C PRO A 17 7.72 -2.93 -7.09
N PRO A 18 6.41 -2.78 -7.32
CA PRO A 18 5.81 -2.97 -8.64
C PRO A 18 6.14 -1.81 -9.59
N ALA A 19 6.39 -2.14 -10.86
CA ALA A 19 6.75 -1.16 -11.89
C ALA A 19 5.55 -0.44 -12.53
N HIS A 20 4.33 -0.98 -12.35
CA HIS A 20 3.10 -0.46 -12.95
C HIS A 20 1.96 -0.50 -11.92
N PHE A 21 1.06 0.49 -12.01
CA PHE A 21 -0.09 0.62 -11.15
C PHE A 21 -1.34 0.90 -11.97
N ASP A 22 -2.45 0.28 -11.58
CA ASP A 22 -3.76 0.58 -12.17
C ASP A 22 -4.29 1.92 -11.61
N ARG A 23 -4.85 2.78 -12.48
CA ARG A 23 -5.39 4.09 -12.07
C ARG A 23 -6.47 3.98 -11.00
N ARG A 24 -7.33 2.97 -11.08
CA ARG A 24 -8.40 2.75 -10.10
C ARG A 24 -7.83 2.28 -8.77
N LEU A 25 -6.77 1.46 -8.81
CA LEU A 25 -6.06 1.05 -7.61
C LEU A 25 -5.40 2.25 -6.90
N LEU A 26 -4.79 3.16 -7.66
CA LEU A 26 -4.20 4.38 -7.12
C LEU A 26 -5.24 5.28 -6.45
N ALA A 27 -6.39 5.49 -7.10
CA ALA A 27 -7.48 6.28 -6.54
C ALA A 27 -7.96 5.70 -5.21
N LYS A 28 -8.11 4.36 -5.14
CA LYS A 28 -8.49 3.67 -3.90
C LYS A 28 -7.42 3.73 -2.82
N LEU A 29 -6.13 3.61 -3.18
CA LEU A 29 -5.01 3.75 -2.25
C LEU A 29 -4.96 5.16 -1.63
N ARG A 30 -5.20 6.21 -2.42
CA ARG A 30 -5.30 7.59 -1.93
C ARG A 30 -6.54 7.83 -1.08
N ALA A 31 -7.66 7.21 -1.42
CA ALA A 31 -8.90 7.31 -0.66
C ALA A 31 -8.87 6.53 0.66
N LEU A 32 -7.99 5.54 0.80
CA LEU A 32 -7.88 4.70 1.99
C LEU A 32 -7.38 5.53 3.18
N ARG A 33 -8.24 5.82 4.16
CA ARG A 33 -7.89 6.58 5.37
C ARG A 33 -7.62 5.67 6.56
N GLU A 34 -6.70 6.10 7.42
CA GLU A 34 -6.39 5.38 8.68
C GLU A 34 -7.63 5.13 9.53
N ASP A 35 -8.51 6.13 9.61
CA ASP A 35 -9.73 6.07 10.42
C ASP A 35 -10.69 4.97 9.95
N GLU A 36 -10.93 4.89 8.63
CA GLU A 36 -11.77 3.83 8.05
C GLU A 36 -11.15 2.44 8.20
N VAL A 37 -9.83 2.34 8.06
CA VAL A 37 -9.10 1.08 8.25
C VAL A 37 -9.19 0.64 9.71
N GLN A 38 -9.01 1.55 10.68
CA GLN A 38 -9.21 1.25 12.09
C GLN A 38 -10.64 0.80 12.39
N ILE A 39 -11.65 1.56 11.95
CA ILE A 39 -13.05 1.22 12.23
C ILE A 39 -13.42 -0.17 11.70
N ARG A 40 -12.96 -0.51 10.48
CA ARG A 40 -13.33 -1.76 9.81
C ARG A 40 -12.50 -2.96 10.26
N LEU A 41 -11.23 -2.75 10.64
CA LEU A 41 -10.28 -3.84 10.89
C LEU A 41 -9.85 -3.97 12.36
N THR A 42 -10.31 -3.12 13.27
CA THR A 42 -9.99 -3.18 14.72
C THR A 42 -10.28 -4.55 15.37
N LYS A 43 -11.22 -5.33 14.82
CA LYS A 43 -11.55 -6.68 15.33
C LYS A 43 -10.66 -7.80 14.78
N ILE A 44 -9.85 -7.51 13.75
CA ILE A 44 -9.10 -8.51 12.97
C ILE A 44 -7.59 -8.22 13.04
N LEU A 45 -7.20 -6.95 13.11
CA LEU A 45 -5.82 -6.50 13.13
C LEU A 45 -5.55 -5.64 14.36
N SER A 46 -4.36 -5.78 14.94
CA SER A 46 -3.91 -4.93 16.03
C SER A 46 -3.64 -3.51 15.50
N ARG A 47 -3.66 -2.52 16.41
CA ARG A 47 -3.34 -1.12 16.04
C ARG A 47 -1.95 -0.99 15.39
N GLU A 48 -1.00 -1.80 15.82
CA GLU A 48 0.35 -1.84 15.25
C GLU A 48 0.37 -2.37 13.82
N ASP A 49 -0.36 -3.46 13.54
CA ASP A 49 -0.50 -3.99 12.19
C ASP A 49 -1.15 -2.98 11.24
N ILE A 50 -2.19 -2.28 11.71
CA ILE A 50 -2.86 -1.22 10.93
C ILE A 50 -1.88 -0.10 10.58
N LYS A 51 -1.07 0.34 11.54
CA LYS A 51 -0.01 1.34 11.30
C LYS A 51 1.03 0.83 10.30
N ASN A 52 1.44 -0.44 10.40
CA ASN A 52 2.39 -1.04 9.46
C ASN A 52 1.84 -1.10 8.04
N VAL A 53 0.57 -1.46 7.87
CA VAL A 53 -0.11 -1.45 6.56
C VAL A 53 -0.15 -0.05 5.97
N LEU A 54 -0.43 0.97 6.79
CA LEU A 54 -0.45 2.37 6.33
C LEU A 54 0.94 2.89 5.96
N LYS A 55 1.99 2.49 6.69
CA LYS A 55 3.38 2.79 6.31
C LYS A 55 3.74 2.17 4.97
N ARG A 56 3.36 0.92 4.72
CA ARG A 56 3.58 0.26 3.41
C ARG A 56 2.81 0.97 2.28
N ARG A 57 1.58 1.41 2.54
CA ARG A 57 0.79 2.24 1.60
C ARG A 57 1.55 3.52 1.26
N ASP A 58 2.10 4.20 2.26
CA ASP A 58 2.84 5.45 2.07
C ASP A 58 4.13 5.25 1.26
N ALA A 59 4.87 4.18 1.57
CA ALA A 59 6.06 3.79 0.81
C ALA A 59 5.74 3.40 -0.65
N LEU A 60 4.59 2.75 -0.90
CA LEU A 60 4.08 2.51 -2.26
C LEU A 60 3.79 3.81 -3.01
N LEU A 61 3.13 4.77 -2.37
CA LEU A 61 2.83 6.07 -2.96
C LEU A 61 4.11 6.86 -3.28
N THR A 62 5.11 6.78 -2.41
CA THR A 62 6.43 7.40 -2.62
C THR A 62 7.16 6.75 -3.79
N HIS A 63 7.19 5.42 -3.85
CA HIS A 63 7.78 4.69 -4.97
C HIS A 63 7.08 5.03 -6.30
N LEU A 64 5.76 5.16 -6.27
CA LEU A 64 4.97 5.53 -7.43
C LEU A 64 5.24 6.96 -7.88
N ALA A 65 5.33 7.92 -6.94
CA ALA A 65 5.70 9.29 -7.27
C ALA A 65 7.07 9.35 -7.95
N LYS A 66 8.02 8.53 -7.50
CA LYS A 66 9.33 8.37 -8.14
C LYS A 66 9.21 7.77 -9.54
N LEU A 67 8.46 6.69 -9.72
CA LEU A 67 8.23 6.07 -11.03
C LEU A 67 7.56 7.03 -12.02
N VAL A 68 6.57 7.81 -11.57
CA VAL A 68 5.90 8.82 -12.38
C VAL A 68 6.87 9.93 -12.79
N ALA A 69 7.76 10.35 -11.88
CA ALA A 69 8.81 11.31 -12.21
C ALA A 69 9.84 10.77 -13.21
N GLU A 70 10.18 9.48 -13.14
CA GLU A 70 11.19 8.84 -14.00
C GLU A 70 10.66 8.40 -15.37
N LYS A 71 9.43 7.89 -15.46
CA LYS A 71 8.86 7.28 -16.68
C LYS A 71 7.66 8.04 -17.25
N GLY A 72 7.11 9.01 -16.52
CA GLY A 72 5.89 9.74 -16.88
C GLY A 72 4.61 9.00 -16.51
N ASP A 73 3.57 9.78 -16.18
CA ASP A 73 2.23 9.31 -15.73
C ASP A 73 1.67 8.19 -16.62
N ALA A 74 1.81 8.30 -17.95
CA ALA A 74 1.22 7.39 -18.94
C ALA A 74 1.89 6.00 -19.02
N ALA A 75 3.15 5.88 -18.59
CA ALA A 75 3.87 4.59 -18.61
C ALA A 75 3.65 3.77 -17.33
N VAL A 76 3.31 4.45 -16.24
CA VAL A 76 3.15 3.86 -14.90
C VAL A 76 1.68 3.55 -14.62
N LEU A 77 0.76 4.34 -15.16
CA LEU A 77 -0.68 4.23 -14.92
C LEU A 77 -1.39 3.54 -16.08
N PHE A 78 -1.85 2.31 -15.84
CA PHE A 78 -2.70 1.54 -16.75
C PHE A 78 -4.19 1.73 -16.42
#